data_AF-A0A5M7B8C5-F1
#
_entry.id   AF-A0A5M7B8C5-F1
#
_cell.length_a   1.000
_cell.length_b   1.000
_cell.length_c   1.000
_cell.angle_alpha   90.00
_cell.angle_beta   90.00
_cell.angle_gamma   90.00
#
_symmetry.space_group_name_H-M   'P 1'
#
loop_
_entity.id
_entity.type
_entity.pdbx_description
1 polymer ?
#
loop_
_entity_poly.entity_id
_entity_poly.type
_entity_poly.pdbx_seq_one_letter_code
_entity_poly.pdbx_strand_id
1 'polypeptide(L)'
;MSFKENRDFFFDLFESQVIPEPIDNIVHVEQQDKVLLSNIDSNELIKQKGYFSLKSIPRYLVPSFNVHYKTKRITQFHQGYSIKIDGDYTSVDPYVTAQFKKKAREIRRYVKRLEMCFDINYKMHVGTISKKEYNQLFEALRVMLQERFIQKKEINDRLLEWDRLYKMFFALINENKASIFVVYESGKPISISLNYIFGDFYFNAIASYNLDYSKFGLGNVIIYKQLDWCITNKFKHYEMGRGDYDYKRRWSNQIYILDHFLAIPKKTNFTSALAFKIESVKIQFFEFLRSKKLNLIYNNIKNKLHFLNKEKLELEYRCSAFNDMEALKSMEVLNYEQNDYLKLLKPINDFLFSNSAHKSILKVYKTPNKSEFVLAIKNKFQKVNLL
;
A
#
# COMPACT_ATOMS: atom_id res chain seq x y z
N MET A 1 -17.85 34.43 8.19
CA MET A 1 -17.01 33.36 7.61
C MET A 1 -17.79 32.68 6.50
N SER A 2 -17.26 32.58 5.29
CA SER A 2 -17.85 31.70 4.27
C SER A 2 -17.56 30.25 4.65
N PHE A 3 -18.59 29.41 4.73
CA PHE A 3 -18.40 27.99 5.00
C PHE A 3 -17.66 27.31 3.84
N LYS A 4 -16.65 26.49 4.16
CA LYS A 4 -15.89 25.67 3.22
C LYS A 4 -15.99 24.22 3.65
N GLU A 5 -16.54 23.37 2.78
CA GLU A 5 -16.45 21.93 2.94
C GLU A 5 -15.28 21.38 2.12
N ASN A 6 -14.33 20.72 2.78
CA ASN A 6 -13.15 20.15 2.12
C ASN A 6 -13.21 18.63 2.19
N ARG A 7 -13.21 17.99 1.02
CA ARG A 7 -13.44 16.55 0.85
C ARG A 7 -12.36 15.94 -0.01
N ASP A 8 -11.84 14.78 0.41
CA ASP A 8 -10.94 13.96 -0.40
C ASP A 8 -11.77 12.88 -1.07
N PHE A 9 -12.33 13.21 -2.24
CA PHE A 9 -13.36 12.42 -2.90
C PHE A 9 -12.94 10.97 -3.14
N PHE A 10 -11.66 10.74 -3.40
CA PHE A 10 -11.12 9.40 -3.57
C PHE A 10 -11.36 8.54 -2.32
N PHE A 11 -11.13 9.08 -1.12
CA PHE A 11 -11.39 8.37 0.13
C PHE A 11 -12.88 8.39 0.49
N ASP A 12 -13.62 9.45 0.19
CA ASP A 12 -15.08 9.44 0.38
C ASP A 12 -15.73 8.29 -0.42
N LEU A 13 -15.27 8.06 -1.65
CA LEU A 13 -15.75 6.99 -2.50
C LEU A 13 -15.33 5.60 -1.99
N PHE A 14 -14.05 5.38 -1.70
CA PHE A 14 -13.58 4.03 -1.36
C PHE A 14 -13.77 3.67 0.12
N GLU A 15 -13.59 4.61 1.05
CA GLU A 15 -13.71 4.35 2.49
C GLU A 15 -15.17 4.41 2.96
N SER A 16 -15.91 5.45 2.52
CA SER A 16 -17.26 5.72 3.02
C SER A 16 -18.35 5.33 2.02
N GLN A 17 -18.02 5.13 0.74
CA GLN A 17 -18.97 4.88 -0.35
C GLN A 17 -20.10 5.92 -0.38
N VAL A 18 -19.72 7.18 -0.20
CA VAL A 18 -20.62 8.34 -0.29
C VAL A 18 -20.13 9.30 -1.36
N ILE A 19 -21.06 10.07 -1.93
CA ILE A 19 -20.73 11.21 -2.79
C ILE A 19 -21.21 12.50 -2.13
N PRO A 20 -20.44 13.59 -2.22
CA PRO A 20 -20.81 14.86 -1.60
C PRO A 20 -21.97 15.51 -2.37
N GLU A 21 -22.78 16.30 -1.65
CA GLU A 21 -24.00 16.97 -2.12
C GLU A 21 -23.94 17.58 -3.53
N PRO A 22 -22.86 18.29 -3.98
CA PRO A 22 -22.84 18.88 -5.32
C PRO A 22 -22.83 17.86 -6.46
N ILE A 23 -22.54 16.59 -6.19
CA ILE A 23 -22.45 15.51 -7.18
C ILE A 23 -23.71 14.67 -7.07
N ASP A 24 -24.51 14.63 -8.14
CA ASP A 24 -25.72 13.83 -8.22
C ASP A 24 -25.40 12.35 -8.43
N ASN A 25 -24.40 12.07 -9.27
CA ASN A 25 -23.95 10.71 -9.55
C ASN A 25 -22.53 10.68 -10.10
N ILE A 26 -21.93 9.49 -10.08
CA ILE A 26 -20.63 9.20 -10.70
C ILE A 26 -20.80 8.03 -11.65
N VAL A 27 -20.22 8.15 -12.84
CA VAL A 27 -20.09 7.05 -13.80
C VAL A 27 -18.61 6.78 -14.10
N HIS A 28 -18.30 5.60 -14.61
CA HIS A 28 -16.99 5.34 -15.21
C HIS A 28 -16.97 5.86 -16.65
N VAL A 29 -15.87 6.47 -17.09
CA VAL A 29 -15.76 7.08 -18.43
C VAL A 29 -16.01 6.10 -19.57
N GLU A 30 -15.71 4.82 -19.36
CA GLU A 30 -15.92 3.73 -20.34
C GLU A 30 -17.30 3.05 -20.20
N GLN A 31 -18.08 3.38 -19.17
CA GLN A 31 -19.40 2.78 -18.89
C GLN A 31 -20.36 3.89 -18.45
N GLN A 32 -20.64 4.85 -19.34
CA GLN A 32 -21.42 6.04 -19.00
C GLN A 32 -22.88 5.73 -18.64
N ASP A 33 -23.41 4.59 -19.09
CA ASP A 33 -24.77 4.15 -18.78
C ASP A 33 -24.89 3.47 -17.40
N LYS A 34 -23.77 3.12 -16.76
CA LYS A 34 -23.74 2.46 -15.44
C LYS A 34 -23.37 3.47 -14.36
N VAL A 35 -24.37 3.93 -13.61
CA VAL A 35 -24.15 4.73 -12.40
C VAL A 35 -23.45 3.87 -11.34
N LEU A 36 -22.29 4.34 -10.89
CA LEU A 36 -21.51 3.67 -9.83
C LEU A 36 -22.06 4.02 -8.45
N LEU A 37 -22.45 5.27 -8.25
CA LEU A 37 -23.00 5.79 -7.00
C LEU A 37 -23.84 7.03 -7.28
N SER A 38 -24.93 7.21 -6.54
CA SER A 38 -25.84 8.36 -6.68
C SER A 38 -26.24 8.94 -5.33
N ASN A 39 -26.54 10.23 -5.32
CA ASN A 39 -27.05 11.02 -4.20
C ASN A 39 -28.33 11.77 -4.61
N ILE A 40 -28.98 11.36 -5.70
CA ILE A 40 -30.21 12.00 -6.20
C ILE A 40 -31.37 11.83 -5.21
N ASP A 41 -31.41 10.72 -4.45
CA ASP A 41 -32.49 10.43 -3.51
C ASP A 41 -32.40 11.20 -2.18
N SER A 42 -31.29 11.92 -1.92
CA SER A 42 -31.23 12.85 -0.80
C SER A 42 -31.92 14.14 -1.21
N ASN A 43 -33.25 14.20 -1.04
CA ASN A 43 -34.08 15.41 -1.14
C ASN A 43 -33.76 16.47 -0.08
N GLU A 44 -32.51 16.53 0.38
CA GLU A 44 -32.04 17.52 1.32
C GLU A 44 -31.85 18.85 0.58
N LEU A 45 -32.79 19.77 0.80
CA LEU A 45 -32.66 21.22 0.56
C LEU A 45 -31.19 21.66 0.64
N ILE A 46 -30.66 22.38 -0.37
CA ILE A 46 -29.28 22.90 -0.38
C ILE A 46 -28.88 23.37 1.02
N LYS A 47 -28.18 22.53 1.78
CA LYS A 47 -28.11 22.73 3.25
C LYS A 47 -27.08 23.81 3.60
N GLN A 48 -26.20 24.13 2.67
CA GLN A 48 -24.95 24.82 2.98
C GLN A 48 -24.79 26.16 2.26
N LYS A 49 -24.66 27.23 3.06
CA LYS A 49 -24.30 28.59 2.62
C LYS A 49 -22.77 28.71 2.47
N GLY A 50 -22.18 27.92 1.56
CA GLY A 50 -20.74 27.84 1.37
C GLY A 50 -20.33 27.33 -0.02
N TYR A 51 -19.08 26.88 -0.14
CA TYR A 51 -18.59 26.17 -1.32
C TYR A 51 -17.89 24.86 -0.93
N PHE A 52 -17.90 23.92 -1.85
CA PHE A 52 -17.26 22.62 -1.73
C PHE A 52 -15.92 22.64 -2.46
N SER A 53 -14.94 22.00 -1.83
CA SER A 53 -13.61 21.76 -2.35
C SER A 53 -13.38 20.25 -2.39
N LEU A 54 -13.59 19.66 -3.57
CA LEU A 54 -13.56 18.22 -3.81
C LEU A 54 -12.26 17.87 -4.55
N LYS A 55 -11.25 17.39 -3.82
CA LYS A 55 -9.96 17.01 -4.40
C LYS A 55 -9.89 15.51 -4.71
N SER A 56 -8.89 15.13 -5.50
CA SER A 56 -8.54 13.74 -5.83
C SER A 56 -9.61 13.00 -6.62
N ILE A 57 -10.36 13.65 -7.51
CA ILE A 57 -11.30 12.95 -8.39
C ILE A 57 -10.51 12.33 -9.56
N PRO A 58 -10.42 10.99 -9.68
CA PRO A 58 -9.82 10.34 -10.84
C PRO A 58 -10.55 10.74 -12.11
N ARG A 59 -9.81 11.12 -13.16
CA ARG A 59 -10.42 11.55 -14.42
C ARG A 59 -11.24 10.47 -15.14
N TYR A 60 -11.01 9.20 -14.80
CA TYR A 60 -11.84 8.09 -15.30
C TYR A 60 -13.18 7.97 -14.57
N LEU A 61 -13.36 8.65 -13.44
CA LEU A 61 -14.65 8.82 -12.76
C LEU A 61 -15.23 10.17 -13.17
N VAL A 62 -16.37 10.15 -13.85
CA VAL A 62 -17.02 11.34 -14.38
C VAL A 62 -18.18 11.71 -13.46
N PRO A 63 -18.04 12.77 -12.63
CA PRO A 63 -19.14 13.25 -11.81
C PRO A 63 -20.14 14.06 -12.64
N SER A 64 -21.42 13.76 -12.45
CA SER A 64 -22.52 14.63 -12.83
C SER A 64 -22.84 15.56 -11.67
N PHE A 65 -22.80 16.87 -11.90
CA PHE A 65 -23.03 17.86 -10.85
C PHE A 65 -24.46 18.37 -10.87
N ASN A 66 -24.99 18.61 -9.67
CA ASN A 66 -26.29 19.21 -9.47
C ASN A 66 -26.42 20.54 -10.21
N VAL A 67 -27.52 20.72 -10.94
CA VAL A 67 -27.80 21.90 -11.77
C VAL A 67 -27.84 23.21 -10.97
N HIS A 68 -28.02 23.16 -9.66
CA HIS A 68 -28.01 24.34 -8.79
C HIS A 68 -26.60 24.80 -8.41
N TYR A 69 -25.56 24.06 -8.77
CA TYR A 69 -24.17 24.43 -8.50
C TYR A 69 -23.49 24.99 -9.76
N LYS A 70 -22.59 25.95 -9.54
CA LYS A 70 -21.55 26.33 -10.48
C LYS A 70 -20.28 25.60 -10.10
N THR A 71 -19.62 24.99 -11.07
CA THR A 71 -18.41 24.22 -10.83
C THR A 71 -17.19 24.82 -11.55
N LYS A 72 -16.01 24.56 -10.98
CA LYS A 72 -14.73 24.84 -11.61
C LYS A 72 -13.82 23.64 -11.42
N ARG A 73 -13.33 23.08 -12.53
CA ARG A 73 -12.35 21.99 -12.55
C ARG A 73 -10.94 22.56 -12.59
N ILE A 74 -10.06 22.01 -11.76
CA ILE A 74 -8.63 22.33 -11.73
C ILE A 74 -7.86 21.01 -11.78
N THR A 75 -6.98 20.85 -12.76
CA THR A 75 -6.13 19.66 -12.86
C THR A 75 -5.07 19.65 -11.76
N GLN A 76 -4.90 18.50 -11.10
CA GLN A 76 -3.88 18.31 -10.08
C GLN A 76 -2.60 17.76 -10.67
N PHE A 77 -1.46 18.16 -10.10
CA PHE A 77 -0.15 17.68 -10.54
C PHE A 77 0.10 16.21 -10.19
N HIS A 78 -0.41 15.74 -9.05
CA HIS A 78 -0.24 14.35 -8.64
C HIS A 78 -1.05 13.42 -9.54
N GLN A 79 -0.43 12.30 -9.91
CA GLN A 79 -1.08 11.23 -10.64
C GLN A 79 -1.60 10.15 -9.70
N GLY A 80 -2.61 9.43 -10.15
CA GLY A 80 -3.02 8.15 -9.60
C GLY A 80 -2.58 6.99 -10.50
N TYR A 81 -2.61 5.80 -9.92
CA TYR A 81 -1.96 4.61 -10.45
C TYR A 81 -2.86 3.40 -10.26
N SER A 82 -3.19 2.72 -11.35
CA SER A 82 -4.06 1.56 -11.32
C SER A 82 -3.65 0.52 -12.36
N ILE A 83 -4.17 -0.68 -12.12
CA ILE A 83 -4.15 -1.79 -13.07
C ILE A 83 -5.56 -1.96 -13.59
N LYS A 84 -5.74 -1.67 -14.88
CA LYS A 84 -6.91 -2.11 -15.63
C LYS A 84 -6.73 -3.60 -15.96
N ILE A 85 -7.64 -4.41 -15.45
CA ILE A 85 -7.64 -5.86 -15.60
C ILE A 85 -8.40 -6.20 -16.88
N ASP A 86 -7.76 -6.98 -17.76
CA ASP A 86 -8.42 -7.52 -18.94
C ASP A 86 -9.39 -8.63 -18.51
N GLY A 87 -10.61 -8.60 -19.04
CA GLY A 87 -11.65 -9.58 -18.71
C GLY A 87 -11.32 -11.00 -19.19
N ASP A 88 -10.42 -11.13 -20.17
CA ASP A 88 -10.01 -12.42 -20.73
C ASP A 88 -8.89 -13.09 -19.89
N TYR A 89 -8.34 -12.39 -18.90
CA TYR A 89 -7.34 -12.99 -18.02
C TYR A 89 -7.98 -13.98 -17.05
N THR A 90 -7.38 -15.17 -16.98
CA THR A 90 -7.76 -16.25 -16.03
C THR A 90 -6.74 -16.44 -14.91
N SER A 91 -5.60 -15.77 -15.01
CA SER A 91 -4.53 -15.73 -14.00
C SER A 91 -3.75 -14.43 -14.13
N VAL A 92 -2.90 -14.14 -13.16
CA VAL A 92 -2.01 -12.95 -13.19
C VAL A 92 -0.86 -13.04 -14.20
N ASP A 93 -0.55 -14.22 -14.74
CA ASP A 93 0.64 -14.43 -15.56
C ASP A 93 0.64 -13.69 -16.93
N PRO A 94 -0.47 -13.68 -17.70
CA PRO A 94 -0.60 -12.87 -18.91
C PRO A 94 -0.33 -11.38 -18.63
N TYR A 95 -0.92 -10.84 -17.56
CA TYR A 95 -0.70 -9.46 -17.14
C TYR A 95 0.78 -9.18 -16.85
N VAL A 96 1.41 -10.00 -16.02
CA VAL A 96 2.82 -9.83 -15.63
C VAL A 96 3.73 -9.94 -16.85
N THR A 97 3.45 -10.83 -17.79
CA THR A 97 4.19 -10.95 -19.05
C THR A 97 4.12 -9.66 -19.87
N ALA A 98 2.91 -9.15 -20.09
CA ALA A 98 2.69 -7.94 -20.90
C ALA A 98 3.32 -6.70 -20.25
N GLN A 99 3.07 -6.51 -18.95
CA GLN A 99 3.47 -5.31 -18.22
C GLN A 99 4.99 -5.26 -17.95
N PHE A 100 5.58 -6.38 -17.50
CA PHE A 100 6.99 -6.40 -17.09
C PHE A 100 7.95 -6.86 -18.19
N LYS A 101 7.46 -7.47 -19.28
CA LYS A 101 8.27 -7.97 -20.40
C LYS A 101 9.43 -8.83 -19.90
N LYS A 102 10.68 -8.48 -20.22
CA LYS A 102 11.90 -9.18 -19.76
C LYS A 102 12.00 -9.27 -18.23
N LYS A 103 11.43 -8.32 -17.48
CA LYS A 103 11.42 -8.29 -16.01
C LYS A 103 10.33 -9.17 -15.38
N ALA A 104 9.43 -9.77 -16.16
CA ALA A 104 8.41 -10.69 -15.65
C ALA A 104 9.03 -11.87 -14.90
N ARG A 105 10.20 -12.35 -15.37
CA ARG A 105 10.98 -13.41 -14.72
C ARG A 105 11.40 -13.04 -13.29
N GLU A 106 11.72 -11.77 -13.03
CA GLU A 106 12.08 -11.28 -11.69
C GLU A 106 10.89 -11.36 -10.74
N ILE A 107 9.71 -10.91 -11.17
CA ILE A 107 8.48 -10.94 -10.37
C ILE A 107 8.10 -12.39 -10.01
N ARG A 108 8.09 -13.29 -11.00
CA ARG A 108 7.82 -14.71 -10.78
C ARG A 108 8.85 -15.35 -9.84
N ARG A 109 10.13 -14.96 -9.96
CA ARG A 109 11.19 -15.46 -9.10
C ARG A 109 10.92 -15.11 -7.64
N TYR A 110 10.42 -13.92 -7.32
CA TYR A 110 10.11 -13.56 -5.93
C TYR A 110 9.06 -14.49 -5.32
N VAL A 111 7.94 -14.72 -6.02
CA VAL A 111 6.88 -15.63 -5.58
C VAL A 111 7.42 -17.05 -5.42
N LYS A 112 8.05 -17.59 -6.48
CA LYS A 112 8.61 -18.95 -6.47
C LYS A 112 9.67 -19.15 -5.38
N ARG A 113 10.53 -18.15 -5.15
CA ARG A 113 11.56 -18.22 -4.11
C ARG A 113 10.95 -18.27 -2.72
N LEU A 114 9.93 -17.46 -2.47
CA LEU A 114 9.25 -17.42 -1.18
C LEU A 114 8.60 -18.77 -0.88
N GLU A 115 7.79 -19.29 -1.81
CA GLU A 115 7.07 -20.57 -1.68
C GLU A 115 8.00 -21.79 -1.62
N MET A 116 9.18 -21.72 -2.24
CA MET A 116 10.19 -22.80 -2.18
C MET A 116 11.01 -22.77 -0.88
N CYS A 117 11.21 -21.59 -0.29
CA CYS A 117 12.05 -21.43 0.88
C CYS A 117 11.27 -21.62 2.19
N PHE A 118 9.95 -21.46 2.18
CA PHE A 118 9.12 -21.48 3.38
C PHE A 118 7.75 -22.12 3.12
N ASP A 119 7.11 -22.56 4.20
CA ASP A 119 5.72 -23.02 4.20
C ASP A 119 4.78 -21.81 4.17
N ILE A 120 4.48 -21.34 2.96
CA ILE A 120 3.68 -20.14 2.72
C ILE A 120 2.20 -20.46 2.56
N ASN A 121 1.36 -19.67 3.23
CA ASN A 121 -0.09 -19.67 3.00
C ASN A 121 -0.60 -18.25 2.72
N TYR A 122 -1.53 -18.10 1.78
CA TYR A 122 -2.17 -16.84 1.43
C TYR A 122 -3.62 -16.86 1.89
N LYS A 123 -4.08 -15.80 2.55
CA LYS A 123 -5.46 -15.69 3.01
C LYS A 123 -6.04 -14.34 2.66
N MET A 124 -7.21 -14.35 2.02
CA MET A 124 -8.02 -13.17 1.78
C MET A 124 -9.24 -13.22 2.70
N HIS A 125 -9.35 -12.26 3.61
CA HIS A 125 -10.52 -12.11 4.47
C HIS A 125 -11.47 -11.07 3.90
N VAL A 126 -12.65 -11.50 3.47
CA VAL A 126 -13.77 -10.67 3.02
C VAL A 126 -15.05 -11.28 3.60
N GLY A 127 -15.97 -10.46 4.09
CA GLY A 127 -17.29 -10.88 4.56
C GLY A 127 -17.31 -11.50 5.96
N THR A 128 -16.23 -12.12 6.43
CA THR A 128 -16.16 -12.68 7.78
C THR A 128 -14.74 -12.66 8.33
N ILE A 129 -14.57 -12.02 9.48
CA ILE A 129 -13.35 -12.11 10.30
C ILE A 129 -13.70 -12.02 11.78
N SER A 130 -13.14 -12.91 12.60
CA SER A 130 -13.34 -12.82 14.05
C SER A 130 -12.64 -11.60 14.63
N LYS A 131 -13.18 -11.00 15.70
CA LYS A 131 -12.54 -9.86 16.35
C LYS A 131 -11.14 -10.21 16.87
N LYS A 132 -10.94 -11.43 17.36
CA LYS A 132 -9.65 -11.93 17.84
C LYS A 132 -8.60 -11.95 16.73
N GLU A 133 -8.92 -12.58 15.60
CA GLU A 133 -8.02 -12.66 14.44
C GLU A 133 -7.74 -11.28 13.85
N TYR A 134 -8.78 -10.44 13.73
CA TYR A 134 -8.63 -9.05 13.30
C TYR A 134 -7.66 -8.27 14.17
N ASN A 135 -7.79 -8.34 15.50
CA ASN A 135 -6.90 -7.64 16.43
C ASN A 135 -5.44 -8.08 16.25
N GLN A 136 -5.20 -9.39 16.12
CA GLN A 136 -3.85 -9.93 15.91
C GLN A 136 -3.23 -9.45 14.60
N LEU A 137 -3.99 -9.48 13.50
CA LEU A 137 -3.50 -9.06 12.19
C LEU A 137 -3.30 -7.54 12.10
N PHE A 138 -4.21 -6.75 12.67
CA PHE A 138 -4.07 -5.30 12.67
C PHE A 138 -2.85 -4.87 13.48
N GLU A 139 -2.62 -5.50 14.64
CA GLU A 139 -1.42 -5.22 15.44
C GLU A 139 -0.13 -5.64 14.72
N ALA A 140 -0.11 -6.82 14.09
CA ALA A 140 1.03 -7.24 13.28
C ALA A 140 1.34 -6.26 12.14
N LEU A 141 0.30 -5.74 11.46
CA LEU A 141 0.47 -4.71 10.44
C LEU A 141 1.02 -3.40 11.02
N ARG A 142 0.57 -3.00 12.23
CA ARG A 142 1.08 -1.80 12.92
C ARG A 142 2.59 -1.88 13.13
N VAL A 143 3.07 -3.02 13.64
CA VAL A 143 4.50 -3.28 13.88
C VAL A 143 5.28 -3.23 12.57
N MET A 144 4.84 -3.95 11.53
CA MET A 144 5.49 -3.95 10.22
C MET A 144 5.53 -2.55 9.59
N LEU A 145 4.49 -1.74 9.78
CA LEU A 145 4.50 -0.35 9.31
C LEU A 145 5.56 0.45 10.07
N GLN A 146 5.53 0.45 11.41
CA GLN A 146 6.48 1.20 12.23
C GLN A 146 7.93 0.91 11.86
N GLU A 147 8.30 -0.37 11.74
CA GLU A 147 9.64 -0.79 11.30
C GLU A 147 10.00 -0.24 9.92
N ARG A 148 9.06 -0.31 8.96
CA ARG A 148 9.27 0.20 7.60
C ARG A 148 9.52 1.70 7.55
N PHE A 149 8.83 2.49 8.36
CA PHE A 149 9.02 3.95 8.41
C PHE A 149 10.34 4.35 9.06
N ILE A 150 10.74 3.65 10.11
CA ILE A 150 12.08 3.81 10.71
C ILE A 150 13.15 3.52 9.64
N GLN A 151 13.03 2.41 8.92
CA GLN A 151 13.96 2.05 7.85
C GLN A 151 14.02 3.09 6.73
N LYS A 152 12.87 3.63 6.31
CA LYS A 152 12.80 4.63 5.24
C LYS A 152 13.18 6.05 5.67
N LYS A 153 13.30 6.32 6.97
CA LYS A 153 13.39 7.69 7.50
C LYS A 153 12.25 8.57 6.98
N GLU A 154 11.03 8.05 7.08
CA GLU A 154 9.80 8.73 6.69
C GLU A 154 8.83 8.80 7.89
N ILE A 155 7.96 9.81 7.91
CA ILE A 155 6.84 9.90 8.87
C ILE A 155 5.63 9.23 8.22
N ASN A 156 4.88 8.41 8.98
CA ASN A 156 3.64 7.83 8.49
C ASN A 156 2.42 8.60 8.95
N ASP A 157 1.79 9.32 8.03
CA ASP A 157 0.53 9.99 8.30
C ASP A 157 -0.60 9.00 8.64
N ARG A 158 -0.53 7.72 8.18
CA ARG A 158 -1.55 6.70 8.49
C ARG A 158 -1.52 6.23 9.94
N LEU A 159 -0.36 6.26 10.61
CA LEU A 159 -0.29 5.90 12.03
C LEU A 159 -0.96 6.95 12.92
N LEU A 160 -1.13 8.19 12.44
CA LEU A 160 -1.88 9.23 13.15
C LEU A 160 -3.38 8.95 13.18
N GLU A 161 -3.90 8.17 12.24
CA GLU A 161 -5.32 7.80 12.14
C GLU A 161 -5.57 6.32 12.53
N TRP A 162 -4.61 5.67 13.20
CA TRP A 162 -4.62 4.22 13.38
C TRP A 162 -5.89 3.70 14.08
N ASP A 163 -6.35 4.39 15.13
CA ASP A 163 -7.57 4.02 15.86
C ASP A 163 -8.84 4.16 15.01
N ARG A 164 -8.90 5.19 14.14
CA ARG A 164 -10.00 5.37 13.18
C ARG A 164 -10.02 4.20 12.19
N LEU A 165 -8.86 3.91 11.59
CA LEU A 165 -8.71 2.80 10.63
C LEU A 165 -9.05 1.45 11.29
N TYR A 166 -8.59 1.22 12.52
CA TYR A 166 -8.87 0.01 13.29
C TYR A 166 -10.36 -0.22 13.52
N LYS A 167 -11.12 0.83 13.87
CA LYS A 167 -12.58 0.70 14.07
C LYS A 167 -13.29 0.48 12.74
N MET A 168 -12.91 1.24 11.71
CA MET A 168 -13.57 1.25 10.41
C MET A 168 -13.39 -0.07 9.65
N PHE A 169 -12.16 -0.57 9.52
CA PHE A 169 -11.89 -1.77 8.70
C PHE A 169 -12.57 -3.02 9.24
N PHE A 170 -12.74 -3.16 10.55
CA PHE A 170 -13.46 -4.31 11.10
C PHE A 170 -14.91 -4.37 10.61
N ALA A 171 -15.61 -3.23 10.60
CA ALA A 171 -16.97 -3.16 10.09
C ALA A 171 -17.00 -3.40 8.57
N LEU A 172 -16.17 -2.67 7.81
CA LEU A 172 -16.16 -2.77 6.35
C LEU A 172 -15.81 -4.17 5.84
N ILE A 173 -14.91 -4.90 6.49
CA ILE A 173 -14.57 -6.29 6.10
C ILE A 173 -15.79 -7.19 6.25
N ASN A 174 -16.51 -7.11 7.38
CA ASN A 174 -17.71 -7.92 7.61
C ASN A 174 -18.91 -7.48 6.76
N GLU A 175 -18.89 -6.26 6.21
CA GLU A 175 -19.85 -5.76 5.22
C GLU A 175 -19.48 -6.07 3.76
N ASN A 176 -18.40 -6.82 3.50
CA ASN A 176 -17.84 -7.06 2.15
C ASN A 176 -17.36 -5.81 1.40
N LYS A 177 -17.15 -4.69 2.10
CA LYS A 177 -16.66 -3.41 1.55
C LYS A 177 -15.15 -3.22 1.70
N ALA A 178 -14.48 -4.12 2.41
CA ALA A 178 -13.05 -4.13 2.57
C ALA A 178 -12.51 -5.56 2.71
N SER A 179 -11.20 -5.69 2.63
CA SER A 179 -10.50 -6.95 2.88
C SER A 179 -9.23 -6.76 3.71
N ILE A 180 -8.83 -7.84 4.38
CA ILE A 180 -7.44 -8.00 4.85
C ILE A 180 -6.81 -9.19 4.13
N PHE A 181 -5.75 -8.92 3.37
CA PHE A 181 -4.94 -9.92 2.70
C PHE A 181 -3.69 -10.20 3.53
N VAL A 182 -3.40 -11.49 3.76
CA VAL A 182 -2.29 -11.92 4.61
C VAL A 182 -1.46 -12.97 3.90
N VAL A 183 -0.13 -12.81 3.98
CA VAL A 183 0.86 -13.85 3.68
C VAL A 183 1.37 -14.40 5.00
N TYR A 184 1.21 -15.69 5.21
CA TYR A 184 1.70 -16.42 6.38
C TYR A 184 2.94 -17.23 6.02
N GLU A 185 3.90 -17.29 6.93
CA GLU A 185 4.94 -18.33 7.00
C GLU A 185 4.67 -19.17 8.25
N SER A 186 4.43 -20.47 8.09
CA SER A 186 4.21 -21.39 9.22
C SER A 186 3.16 -20.87 10.23
N GLY A 187 2.09 -20.23 9.74
CA GLY A 187 1.02 -19.63 10.55
C GLY A 187 1.30 -18.23 11.12
N LYS A 188 2.51 -17.68 10.95
CA LYS A 188 2.88 -16.32 11.36
C LYS A 188 2.70 -15.32 10.21
N PRO A 189 2.00 -14.19 10.39
CA PRO A 189 1.86 -13.20 9.33
C PRO A 189 3.22 -12.53 9.05
N ILE A 190 3.66 -12.59 7.80
CA ILE A 190 4.90 -11.93 7.33
C ILE A 190 4.62 -10.75 6.41
N SER A 191 3.38 -10.62 5.95
CA SER A 191 2.94 -9.55 5.07
C SER A 191 1.44 -9.35 5.18
N ILE A 192 1.00 -8.10 5.31
CA ILE A 192 -0.42 -7.77 5.47
C ILE A 192 -0.78 -6.56 4.59
N SER A 193 -1.97 -6.60 4.01
CA SER A 193 -2.56 -5.48 3.27
C SER A 193 -4.03 -5.30 3.63
N LEU A 194 -4.43 -4.05 3.88
CA LEU A 194 -5.80 -3.59 4.02
C LEU A 194 -6.28 -2.98 2.70
N ASN A 195 -7.46 -3.38 2.25
CA ASN A 195 -7.97 -3.02 0.93
C ASN A 195 -9.43 -2.62 1.01
N TYR A 196 -9.85 -1.67 0.18
CA TYR A 196 -11.27 -1.34 0.00
C TYR A 196 -11.82 -2.07 -1.24
N ILE A 197 -13.10 -2.41 -1.19
CA ILE A 197 -13.85 -3.07 -2.27
C ILE A 197 -15.04 -2.18 -2.58
N PHE A 198 -15.16 -1.75 -3.84
CA PHE A 198 -16.27 -0.93 -4.31
C PHE A 198 -16.64 -1.32 -5.74
N GLY A 199 -17.78 -1.99 -5.93
CA GLY A 199 -18.20 -2.50 -7.23
C GLY A 199 -17.10 -3.32 -7.91
N ASP A 200 -16.72 -2.92 -9.13
CA ASP A 200 -15.67 -3.59 -9.92
C ASP A 200 -14.24 -3.14 -9.55
N PHE A 201 -14.07 -2.35 -8.47
CA PHE A 201 -12.80 -1.80 -8.01
C PHE A 201 -12.29 -2.47 -6.72
N TYR A 202 -11.01 -2.84 -6.73
CA TYR A 202 -10.25 -3.29 -5.58
C TYR A 202 -9.13 -2.31 -5.29
N PHE A 203 -9.14 -1.63 -4.14
CA PHE A 203 -8.16 -0.59 -3.81
C PHE A 203 -7.20 -1.03 -2.70
N ASN A 204 -5.92 -1.19 -3.03
CA ASN A 204 -4.86 -1.48 -2.06
C ASN A 204 -4.48 -0.21 -1.28
N ALA A 205 -5.04 -0.08 -0.07
CA ALA A 205 -4.98 1.15 0.70
C ALA A 205 -3.73 1.24 1.59
N ILE A 206 -3.42 0.16 2.32
CA ILE A 206 -2.30 0.10 3.27
C ILE A 206 -1.68 -1.29 3.16
N ALA A 207 -0.37 -1.37 2.96
CA ALA A 207 0.34 -2.63 2.98
C ALA A 207 1.71 -2.47 3.65
N SER A 208 2.11 -3.48 4.42
CA SER A 208 3.48 -3.61 4.91
C SER A 208 3.86 -5.09 5.04
N TYR A 209 5.12 -5.32 5.36
CA TYR A 209 5.72 -6.64 5.47
C TYR A 209 6.87 -6.64 6.46
N ASN A 210 7.20 -7.82 6.97
CA ASN A 210 8.35 -8.04 7.84
C ASN A 210 9.67 -7.83 7.06
N LEU A 211 10.52 -6.92 7.53
CA LEU A 211 11.76 -6.52 6.87
C LEU A 211 12.84 -7.62 6.78
N ASP A 212 12.74 -8.66 7.59
CA ASP A 212 13.63 -9.84 7.53
C ASP A 212 13.45 -10.62 6.23
N TYR A 213 12.28 -10.49 5.59
CA TYR A 213 11.97 -11.13 4.31
C TYR A 213 12.22 -10.22 3.10
N SER A 214 12.87 -9.05 3.29
CA SER A 214 12.97 -8.03 2.22
C SER A 214 13.57 -8.55 0.91
N LYS A 215 14.50 -9.51 0.96
CA LYS A 215 15.16 -10.08 -0.23
C LYS A 215 14.22 -10.94 -1.08
N PHE A 216 13.13 -11.44 -0.49
CA PHE A 216 12.07 -12.15 -1.20
C PHE A 216 11.10 -11.20 -1.91
N GLY A 217 11.25 -9.87 -1.77
CA GLY A 217 10.46 -8.92 -2.52
C GLY A 217 8.97 -8.94 -2.16
N LEU A 218 8.63 -9.09 -0.88
CA LEU A 218 7.26 -9.26 -0.40
C LEU A 218 6.26 -8.22 -0.92
N GLY A 219 6.70 -6.96 -1.12
CA GLY A 219 5.85 -5.95 -1.76
C GLY A 219 5.37 -6.33 -3.18
N ASN A 220 6.21 -6.98 -3.98
CA ASN A 220 5.79 -7.51 -5.29
C ASN A 220 4.93 -8.77 -5.15
N VAL A 221 5.22 -9.63 -4.16
CA VAL A 221 4.45 -10.86 -3.90
C VAL A 221 3.00 -10.51 -3.52
N ILE A 222 2.80 -9.51 -2.66
CA ILE A 222 1.45 -9.03 -2.31
C ILE A 222 0.69 -8.60 -3.57
N ILE A 223 1.26 -7.70 -4.37
CA ILE A 223 0.56 -7.18 -5.55
C ILE A 223 0.24 -8.32 -6.53
N TYR A 224 1.20 -9.22 -6.76
CA TYR A 224 1.00 -10.40 -7.61
C TYR A 224 -0.19 -11.26 -7.14
N LYS A 225 -0.22 -11.64 -5.86
CA LYS A 225 -1.25 -12.55 -5.33
C LYS A 225 -2.61 -11.89 -5.19
N GLN A 226 -2.65 -10.61 -4.83
CA GLN A 226 -3.90 -9.86 -4.79
C GLN A 226 -4.46 -9.62 -6.19
N LEU A 227 -3.62 -9.34 -7.20
CA LEU A 227 -4.05 -9.20 -8.58
C LEU A 227 -4.59 -10.53 -9.13
N ASP A 228 -3.94 -11.65 -8.80
CA ASP A 228 -4.44 -12.99 -9.15
C ASP A 228 -5.83 -13.28 -8.54
N TRP A 229 -6.02 -12.90 -7.27
CA TRP A 229 -7.32 -12.95 -6.62
C TRP A 229 -8.34 -12.02 -7.30
N CYS A 230 -7.95 -10.79 -7.66
CA CYS A 230 -8.83 -9.84 -8.35
C CYS A 230 -9.31 -10.39 -9.71
N ILE A 231 -8.40 -10.99 -10.47
CA ILE A 231 -8.70 -11.64 -11.76
C ILE A 231 -9.69 -12.78 -11.57
N THR A 232 -9.42 -13.67 -10.62
CA THR A 232 -10.31 -14.80 -10.30
C THR A 232 -11.71 -14.34 -9.87
N ASN A 233 -11.80 -13.19 -9.18
CA ASN A 233 -13.05 -12.60 -8.71
C ASN A 233 -13.63 -11.55 -9.66
N LYS A 234 -13.14 -11.47 -10.91
CA LYS A 234 -13.68 -10.61 -11.99
C LYS A 234 -13.71 -9.11 -11.67
N PHE A 235 -12.78 -8.64 -10.84
CA PHE A 235 -12.54 -7.20 -10.68
C PHE A 235 -11.98 -6.63 -11.98
N LYS A 236 -12.34 -5.37 -12.28
CA LYS A 236 -11.86 -4.66 -13.49
C LYS A 236 -10.73 -3.69 -13.20
N HIS A 237 -10.64 -3.21 -11.96
CA HIS A 237 -9.66 -2.22 -11.56
C HIS A 237 -8.99 -2.65 -10.26
N TYR A 238 -7.67 -2.82 -10.29
CA TYR A 238 -6.84 -2.85 -9.09
C TYR A 238 -6.24 -1.47 -8.91
N GLU A 239 -6.71 -0.76 -7.90
CA GLU A 239 -6.37 0.61 -7.64
C GLU A 239 -5.18 0.67 -6.65
N MET A 240 -4.17 1.48 -6.98
CA MET A 240 -3.00 1.70 -6.11
C MET A 240 -3.01 3.12 -5.53
N GLY A 241 -3.90 3.98 -6.01
CA GLY A 241 -4.11 5.34 -5.51
C GLY A 241 -2.95 6.29 -5.80
N ARG A 242 -3.04 7.49 -5.24
CA ARG A 242 -2.11 8.60 -5.51
C ARG A 242 -0.69 8.40 -4.98
N GLY A 243 0.26 9.12 -5.57
CA GLY A 243 1.65 9.20 -5.10
C GLY A 243 2.63 8.50 -6.05
N ASP A 244 3.72 9.19 -6.35
CA ASP A 244 4.62 8.81 -7.44
C ASP A 244 5.76 7.90 -6.96
N TYR A 245 5.47 6.59 -6.85
CA TYR A 245 6.44 5.57 -6.43
C TYR A 245 6.85 4.66 -7.58
N ASP A 246 8.14 4.25 -7.61
CA ASP A 246 8.69 3.37 -8.66
C ASP A 246 7.87 2.10 -8.88
N TYR A 247 7.44 1.45 -7.79
CA TYR A 247 6.69 0.21 -7.91
C TYR A 247 5.31 0.43 -8.54
N LYS A 248 4.63 1.56 -8.25
CA LYS A 248 3.34 1.90 -8.85
C LYS A 248 3.49 2.12 -10.35
N ARG A 249 4.52 2.87 -10.77
CA ARG A 249 4.85 3.06 -12.20
C ARG A 249 5.12 1.74 -12.91
N ARG A 250 5.82 0.81 -12.26
CA ARG A 250 6.11 -0.51 -12.84
C ARG A 250 4.87 -1.39 -12.94
N TRP A 251 4.04 -1.41 -11.91
CA TRP A 251 2.86 -2.27 -11.82
C TRP A 251 1.64 -1.72 -12.53
N SER A 252 1.54 -0.42 -12.83
CA SER A 252 0.33 0.18 -13.42
C SER A 252 0.39 0.19 -14.94
N ASN A 253 -0.65 -0.31 -15.60
CA ASN A 253 -0.90 -0.07 -17.03
C ASN A 253 -1.79 1.16 -17.26
N GLN A 254 -2.33 1.76 -16.19
CA GLN A 254 -3.13 2.97 -16.22
C GLN A 254 -2.55 3.99 -15.23
N ILE A 255 -1.98 5.06 -15.76
CA ILE A 255 -1.56 6.23 -14.98
C ILE A 255 -2.53 7.35 -15.34
N TYR A 256 -3.23 7.88 -14.34
CA TYR A 256 -4.33 8.79 -14.56
C TYR A 256 -4.16 10.11 -13.82
N ILE A 257 -4.80 11.14 -14.37
CA ILE A 257 -4.80 12.48 -13.80
C ILE A 257 -5.91 12.58 -12.76
N LEU A 258 -5.63 13.29 -11.67
CA LEU A 258 -6.60 13.67 -10.66
C LEU A 258 -7.06 15.11 -10.93
N ASP A 259 -8.34 15.37 -10.67
CA ASP A 259 -8.93 16.69 -10.75
C ASP A 259 -9.44 17.14 -9.37
N HIS A 260 -9.34 18.45 -9.14
CA HIS A 260 -9.92 19.16 -8.02
C HIS A 260 -11.09 19.98 -8.55
N PHE A 261 -12.29 19.66 -8.09
CA PHE A 261 -13.49 20.43 -8.38
C PHE A 261 -13.82 21.37 -7.22
N LEU A 262 -14.04 22.63 -7.55
CA LEU A 262 -14.73 23.57 -6.67
C LEU A 262 -16.18 23.65 -7.12
N ALA A 263 -17.13 23.56 -6.20
CA ALA A 263 -18.56 23.72 -6.47
C ALA A 263 -19.18 24.74 -5.51
N ILE A 264 -19.98 25.66 -6.02
CA ILE A 264 -20.68 26.67 -5.22
C ILE A 264 -22.13 26.80 -5.69
N PRO A 265 -23.12 26.94 -4.81
CA PRO A 265 -24.50 27.20 -5.22
C PRO A 265 -24.58 28.43 -6.15
N LYS A 266 -25.38 28.36 -7.21
CA LYS A 266 -25.61 29.48 -8.15
C LYS A 266 -26.20 30.69 -7.42
N LYS A 267 -27.07 30.45 -6.44
CA LYS A 267 -27.59 31.46 -5.52
C LYS A 267 -26.69 31.51 -4.28
N THR A 268 -25.68 32.37 -4.30
CA THR A 268 -24.70 32.49 -3.22
C THR A 268 -24.44 33.96 -2.88
N ASN A 269 -23.92 34.23 -1.67
CA ASN A 269 -23.58 35.59 -1.26
C ASN A 269 -22.20 36.03 -1.79
N PHE A 270 -21.96 37.34 -1.83
CA PHE A 270 -20.72 37.90 -2.34
C PHE A 270 -19.47 37.37 -1.64
N THR A 271 -19.54 37.19 -0.31
CA THR A 271 -18.42 36.69 0.49
C THR A 271 -18.01 35.26 0.11
N SER A 272 -18.98 34.37 -0.11
CA SER A 272 -18.71 33.00 -0.56
C SER A 272 -18.22 32.96 -2.01
N ALA A 273 -18.76 33.83 -2.88
CA ALA A 273 -18.28 33.95 -4.25
C ALA A 273 -16.82 34.43 -4.32
N LEU A 274 -16.44 35.39 -3.46
CA LEU A 274 -15.06 35.87 -3.34
C LEU A 274 -14.16 34.76 -2.78
N ALA A 275 -14.57 34.07 -1.72
CA ALA A 275 -13.81 32.96 -1.14
C ALA A 275 -13.59 31.82 -2.15
N PHE A 276 -14.59 31.46 -2.95
CA PHE A 276 -14.48 30.50 -4.05
C PHE A 276 -13.42 30.91 -5.08
N LYS A 277 -13.40 32.19 -5.49
CA LYS A 277 -12.39 32.71 -6.42
C LYS A 277 -10.99 32.66 -5.82
N ILE A 278 -10.83 33.10 -4.57
CA ILE A 278 -9.54 33.09 -3.86
C ILE A 278 -9.03 31.64 -3.73
N GLU A 279 -9.87 30.71 -3.29
CA GLU A 279 -9.49 29.30 -3.18
C GLU A 279 -9.11 28.72 -4.54
N SER A 280 -9.83 29.07 -5.61
CA SER A 280 -9.46 28.65 -6.96
C SER A 280 -8.07 29.11 -7.36
N VAL A 281 -7.73 30.38 -7.13
CA VAL A 281 -6.39 30.91 -7.45
C VAL A 281 -5.34 30.24 -6.58
N LYS A 282 -5.62 30.06 -5.29
CA LYS A 282 -4.76 29.38 -4.34
C LYS A 282 -4.43 27.94 -4.79
N ILE A 283 -5.43 27.14 -5.16
CA ILE A 283 -5.22 25.77 -5.63
C ILE A 283 -4.37 25.77 -6.90
N GLN A 284 -4.71 26.60 -7.89
CA GLN A 284 -3.94 26.71 -9.14
C GLN A 284 -2.48 27.08 -8.86
N PHE A 285 -2.23 28.01 -7.95
CA PHE A 285 -0.88 28.39 -7.52
C PHE A 285 -0.14 27.20 -6.87
N PHE A 286 -0.76 26.46 -5.95
CA PHE A 286 -0.11 25.28 -5.34
C PHE A 286 0.15 24.15 -6.34
N GLU A 287 -0.75 23.90 -7.29
CA GLU A 287 -0.51 22.93 -8.37
C GLU A 287 0.62 23.40 -9.30
N PHE A 288 0.71 24.71 -9.56
CA PHE A 288 1.85 25.29 -10.28
C PHE A 288 3.18 25.06 -9.52
N LEU A 289 3.24 25.35 -8.23
CA LEU A 289 4.46 25.11 -7.42
C LEU A 289 4.86 23.63 -7.39
N ARG A 290 3.88 22.71 -7.33
CA ARG A 290 4.13 21.26 -7.42
C ARG A 290 4.68 20.87 -8.79
N SER A 291 4.20 21.48 -9.86
CA SER A 291 4.74 21.23 -11.20
C SER A 291 6.20 21.66 -11.36
N LYS A 292 6.65 22.61 -10.53
CA LYS A 292 8.07 23.01 -10.39
C LYS A 292 8.87 22.15 -9.42
N LYS A 293 8.29 21.08 -8.85
CA LYS A 293 8.90 20.15 -7.89
C LYS A 293 9.44 20.81 -6.60
N LEU A 294 8.99 22.02 -6.27
CA LEU A 294 9.44 22.76 -5.08
C LEU A 294 9.01 22.07 -3.77
N ASN A 295 7.92 21.31 -3.80
CA ASN A 295 7.46 20.46 -2.70
C ASN A 295 8.46 19.36 -2.32
N LEU A 296 9.21 18.81 -3.28
CA LEU A 296 10.23 17.79 -3.02
C LEU A 296 11.41 18.39 -2.25
N ILE A 297 11.80 19.62 -2.59
CA ILE A 297 12.87 20.35 -1.90
C ILE A 297 12.49 20.60 -0.43
N TYR A 298 11.29 21.11 -0.19
CA TYR A 298 10.77 21.35 1.17
C TYR A 298 10.75 20.07 2.02
N ASN A 299 10.21 18.98 1.47
CA ASN A 299 10.13 17.71 2.19
C ASN A 299 11.52 17.13 2.50
N ASN A 300 12.48 17.25 1.58
CA ASN A 300 13.85 16.82 1.81
C ASN A 300 14.51 17.58 2.97
N ILE A 301 14.30 18.89 3.07
CA ILE A 301 14.82 19.71 4.17
C ILE A 301 14.15 19.31 5.49
N LYS A 302 12.81 19.22 5.52
CA LYS A 302 12.05 18.83 6.71
C LYS A 302 12.47 17.45 7.22
N ASN A 303 12.61 16.47 6.33
CA ASN A 303 13.05 15.12 6.69
C ASN A 303 14.49 15.16 7.19
N LYS A 304 15.40 15.86 6.50
CA LYS A 304 16.79 15.99 6.96
C LYS A 304 16.84 16.53 8.39
N LEU A 305 16.11 17.59 8.69
CA LEU A 305 15.99 18.19 10.04
C LEU A 305 15.43 17.19 11.08
N HIS A 306 14.33 16.51 10.77
CA HIS A 306 13.72 15.52 11.66
C HIS A 306 14.65 14.33 11.97
N PHE A 307 15.53 13.97 11.03
CA PHE A 307 16.48 12.87 11.17
C PHE A 307 17.92 13.33 11.44
N LEU A 308 18.16 14.61 11.78
CA LEU A 308 19.51 15.13 12.07
C LEU A 308 20.15 14.43 13.28
N ASN A 309 19.34 14.05 14.28
CA ASN A 309 19.80 13.43 15.53
C ASN A 309 19.43 11.95 15.65
N LYS A 310 18.91 11.32 14.59
CA LYS A 310 18.63 9.88 14.60
C LYS A 310 19.84 9.16 14.03
N GLU A 311 20.41 8.25 14.83
CA GLU A 311 21.54 7.41 14.44
C GLU A 311 21.31 6.81 13.06
N LYS A 312 22.38 6.78 12.26
CA LYS A 312 22.37 6.06 10.99
C LYS A 312 22.10 4.60 11.33
N LEU A 313 21.10 3.98 10.70
CA LEU A 313 20.91 2.52 10.80
C LEU A 313 22.22 1.87 10.35
N GLU A 314 23.03 1.40 11.30
CA GLU A 314 24.22 0.63 11.01
C GLU A 314 23.83 -0.74 10.49
N LEU A 315 24.72 -1.37 9.73
CA LEU A 315 24.52 -2.77 9.34
C LEU A 315 24.51 -3.60 10.63
N GLU A 316 23.41 -4.30 10.89
CA GLU A 316 23.28 -5.13 12.10
C GLU A 316 24.13 -6.42 12.03
N TYR A 317 24.68 -6.74 10.85
CA TYR A 317 25.51 -7.92 10.65
C TYR A 317 26.47 -7.80 9.46
N ARG A 318 27.49 -8.67 9.44
CA ARG A 318 28.38 -8.93 8.31
C ARG A 318 28.39 -10.41 7.94
N CYS A 319 28.36 -10.69 6.64
CA CYS A 319 28.49 -12.05 6.13
C CYS A 319 29.86 -12.27 5.50
N SER A 320 30.43 -13.45 5.68
CA SER A 320 31.68 -13.89 5.04
C SER A 320 31.60 -15.36 4.66
N ALA A 321 32.49 -15.81 3.77
CA ALA A 321 32.61 -17.22 3.42
C ALA A 321 33.06 -18.05 4.64
N PHE A 322 32.61 -19.30 4.69
CA PHE A 322 33.02 -20.27 5.69
C PHE A 322 33.36 -21.59 4.98
N ASN A 323 34.57 -22.11 5.19
CA ASN A 323 35.10 -23.25 4.44
C ASN A 323 35.52 -24.43 5.34
N ASP A 324 35.39 -24.31 6.67
CA ASP A 324 35.90 -25.30 7.62
C ASP A 324 34.80 -26.28 8.05
N MET A 325 34.58 -27.32 7.24
CA MET A 325 33.55 -28.33 7.53
C MET A 325 33.87 -29.20 8.76
N GLU A 326 35.15 -29.37 9.12
CA GLU A 326 35.54 -30.15 10.29
C GLU A 326 35.17 -29.40 11.58
N ALA A 327 35.36 -28.08 11.61
CA ALA A 327 34.94 -27.26 12.74
C ALA A 327 33.43 -27.31 13.01
N LEU A 328 32.57 -27.61 12.02
CA LEU A 328 31.13 -27.77 12.25
C LEU A 328 30.79 -28.96 13.14
N LYS A 329 31.63 -30.01 13.15
CA LYS A 329 31.38 -31.22 13.94
C LYS A 329 31.45 -30.95 15.45
N SER A 330 32.23 -29.95 15.86
CA SER A 330 32.40 -29.55 17.26
C SER A 330 31.47 -28.39 17.67
N MET A 331 30.70 -27.82 16.75
CA MET A 331 29.79 -26.70 17.03
C MET A 331 28.39 -27.18 17.44
N GLU A 332 27.79 -26.44 18.36
CA GLU A 332 26.41 -26.67 18.78
C GLU A 332 25.42 -26.14 17.74
N VAL A 333 24.40 -26.94 17.42
CA VAL A 333 23.28 -26.52 16.57
C VAL A 333 22.31 -25.68 17.38
N LEU A 334 22.07 -24.47 16.91
CA LEU A 334 21.23 -23.47 17.54
C LEU A 334 19.78 -23.57 17.08
N ASN A 335 18.83 -23.50 18.02
CA ASN A 335 17.45 -23.16 17.70
C ASN A 335 17.28 -21.63 17.61
N TYR A 336 17.41 -21.11 16.39
CA TYR A 336 17.35 -19.67 16.10
C TYR A 336 15.93 -19.07 16.16
N GLU A 337 14.89 -19.87 16.41
CA GLU A 337 13.51 -19.38 16.54
C GLU A 337 13.19 -18.87 17.96
N GLN A 338 14.12 -18.99 18.90
CA GLN A 338 14.03 -18.41 20.24
C GLN A 338 14.28 -16.89 20.20
N ASN A 339 13.64 -16.16 21.12
CA ASN A 339 13.65 -14.68 21.15
C ASN A 339 15.06 -14.06 21.14
N ASP A 340 16.05 -14.74 21.71
CA ASP A 340 17.44 -14.24 21.81
C ASP A 340 18.14 -14.12 20.45
N TYR A 341 17.58 -14.72 19.39
CA TYR A 341 18.22 -14.85 18.07
C TYR A 341 17.43 -14.21 16.93
N LEU A 342 16.43 -13.38 17.23
CA LEU A 342 15.61 -12.73 16.20
C LEU A 342 16.42 -11.90 15.19
N LYS A 343 17.56 -11.31 15.62
CA LYS A 343 18.49 -10.60 14.72
C LYS A 343 19.10 -11.48 13.62
N LEU A 344 19.06 -12.81 13.76
CA LEU A 344 19.53 -13.74 12.74
C LEU A 344 18.50 -14.00 11.63
N LEU A 345 17.23 -13.63 11.81
CA LEU A 345 16.18 -13.93 10.82
C LEU A 345 16.50 -13.32 9.46
N LYS A 346 16.96 -12.07 9.43
CA LYS A 346 17.36 -11.40 8.19
C LYS A 346 18.52 -12.11 7.45
N PRO A 347 19.71 -12.32 8.05
CA PRO A 347 20.78 -13.04 7.37
C PRO A 347 20.41 -14.48 7.00
N ILE A 348 19.61 -15.18 7.82
CA ILE A 348 19.07 -16.51 7.52
C ILE A 348 18.23 -16.47 6.24
N ASN A 349 17.24 -15.59 6.20
CA ASN A 349 16.34 -15.43 5.05
C ASN A 349 17.13 -15.06 3.79
N ASP A 350 18.13 -14.19 3.92
CA ASP A 350 19.00 -13.79 2.83
C ASP A 350 19.82 -14.96 2.27
N PHE A 351 20.30 -15.84 3.16
CA PHE A 351 21.03 -17.05 2.82
C PHE A 351 20.13 -18.09 2.15
N LEU A 352 18.91 -18.32 2.68
CA LEU A 352 17.90 -19.19 2.07
C LEU A 352 17.55 -18.73 0.65
N PHE A 353 17.31 -17.43 0.47
CA PHE A 353 17.02 -16.85 -0.84
C PHE A 353 18.15 -17.07 -1.83
N SER A 354 19.41 -16.85 -1.42
CA SER A 354 20.57 -17.05 -2.30
C SER A 354 20.73 -18.52 -2.71
N ASN A 355 20.36 -19.45 -1.83
CA ASN A 355 20.62 -20.87 -2.00
C ASN A 355 19.45 -21.69 -2.54
N SER A 356 18.25 -21.11 -2.65
CA SER A 356 17.07 -21.82 -3.20
C SER A 356 16.68 -23.01 -2.34
N ALA A 357 16.76 -22.86 -1.02
CA ALA A 357 16.63 -23.97 -0.09
C ALA A 357 15.50 -23.72 0.89
N HIS A 358 14.78 -24.78 1.23
CA HIS A 358 13.72 -24.74 2.23
C HIS A 358 14.30 -24.51 3.63
N LYS A 359 13.60 -23.75 4.47
CA LYS A 359 14.00 -23.43 5.85
C LYS A 359 14.23 -24.69 6.70
N SER A 360 13.47 -25.77 6.45
CA SER A 360 13.57 -27.02 7.21
C SER A 360 14.92 -27.75 7.11
N ILE A 361 15.73 -27.48 6.08
CA ILE A 361 17.05 -28.11 5.92
C ILE A 361 18.21 -27.21 6.37
N LEU A 362 17.90 -26.01 6.86
CA LEU A 362 18.88 -25.09 7.42
C LEU A 362 19.36 -25.59 8.78
N LYS A 363 20.67 -25.57 8.97
CA LYS A 363 21.29 -25.64 10.30
C LYS A 363 21.99 -24.32 10.60
N VAL A 364 21.83 -23.85 11.83
CA VAL A 364 22.53 -22.68 12.36
C VAL A 364 23.44 -23.18 13.45
N TYR A 365 24.73 -22.88 13.35
CA TYR A 365 25.74 -23.27 14.32
C TYR A 365 26.21 -22.03 15.07
N LYS A 366 26.37 -22.18 16.38
CA LYS A 366 26.98 -21.14 17.21
C LYS A 366 28.48 -21.38 17.28
N THR A 367 29.28 -20.34 17.03
CA THR A 367 30.74 -20.46 17.19
C THR A 367 31.14 -20.16 18.65
N PRO A 368 32.40 -20.42 19.05
CA PRO A 368 32.90 -20.00 20.36
C PRO A 368 32.79 -18.48 20.60
N ASN A 369 32.76 -17.69 19.53
CA ASN A 369 32.48 -16.26 19.62
C ASN A 369 30.95 -16.05 19.63
N LYS A 370 30.43 -15.48 20.72
CA LYS A 370 28.98 -15.32 20.96
C LYS A 370 28.25 -14.48 19.89
N SER A 371 28.96 -13.62 19.17
CA SER A 371 28.38 -12.80 18.09
C SER A 371 28.50 -13.44 16.71
N GLU A 372 29.10 -14.63 16.61
CA GLU A 372 29.35 -15.30 15.34
C GLU A 372 28.57 -16.61 15.20
N PHE A 373 28.02 -16.80 14.00
CA PHE A 373 27.16 -17.92 13.66
C PHE A 373 27.54 -18.45 12.28
N VAL A 374 27.30 -19.73 12.04
CA VAL A 374 27.47 -20.34 10.71
C VAL A 374 26.13 -20.89 10.23
N LEU A 375 25.68 -20.42 9.07
CA LEU A 375 24.51 -20.91 8.36
C LEU A 375 24.94 -22.02 7.42
N ALA A 376 24.27 -23.17 7.45
CA ALA A 376 24.64 -24.33 6.67
C ALA A 376 23.43 -24.97 5.97
N ILE A 377 23.58 -25.24 4.67
CA ILE A 377 22.64 -26.01 3.86
C ILE A 377 23.46 -26.96 2.98
N LYS A 378 23.40 -28.26 3.27
CA LYS A 378 24.22 -29.27 2.58
C LYS A 378 25.70 -28.83 2.56
N ASN A 379 26.29 -28.62 1.38
CA ASN A 379 27.69 -28.22 1.21
C ASN A 379 27.88 -26.70 1.05
N LYS A 380 26.87 -25.90 1.43
CA LYS A 380 26.92 -24.44 1.34
C LYS A 380 26.91 -23.83 2.72
N PHE A 381 27.84 -22.92 2.96
CA PHE A 381 28.07 -22.32 4.26
C PHE A 381 28.22 -20.80 4.16
N GLN A 382 27.81 -20.11 5.21
CA GLN A 382 28.03 -18.67 5.35
C GLN A 382 28.24 -18.35 6.83
N LYS A 383 29.33 -17.64 7.13
CA LYS A 383 29.54 -17.08 8.46
C LYS A 383 28.81 -15.74 8.56
N VAL A 384 28.10 -15.53 9.67
CA VAL A 384 27.38 -14.31 10.03
C VAL A 384 27.97 -13.80 11.34
N ASN A 385 28.35 -12.53 11.37
CA ASN A 385 28.81 -11.84 12.58
C ASN A 385 27.83 -10.70 12.86
N LEU A 386 27.15 -10.73 14.00
CA LEU A 386 26.25 -9.67 14.45
C LEU A 386 27.07 -8.52 15.03
N LEU A 387 26.79 -7.29 14.59
CA LEU A 387 27.52 -6.08 14.97
C LEU A 387 26.96 -5.41 16.23
#